data_AF-A0A2S4XPQ6-F1
#
_entry.id   AF-A0A2S4XPQ6-F1
#
_cell.length_a   1.000
_cell.length_b   1.000
_cell.length_c   1.000
_cell.angle_alpha   90.00
_cell.angle_beta   90.00
_cell.angle_gamma   90.00
#
_symmetry.space_group_name_H-M   'P 1'
#
loop_
_entity.id
_entity.type
_entity.pdbx_description
1 polymer ?
#
loop_
_entity_poly.entity_id
_entity_poly.type
_entity_poly.pdbx_seq_one_letter_code
_entity_poly.pdbx_strand_id
1 'polypeptide(L)' 'MSSASQRPAHEDAPPAPSEEGTRAASGEETPAASPEEPFAECVLCRAPTEYPESTPGIVLCPPCEWLEAQRTACSG' A
#
# COMPACT_ATOMS: atom_id res chain seq x y z
N MET A 1 -46.74 -1.19 -13.51
CA MET A 1 -46.94 0.17 -12.95
C MET A 1 -46.12 0.23 -11.66
N SER A 2 -45.19 1.18 -11.59
CA SER A 2 -44.46 1.61 -10.39
C SER A 2 -43.57 0.59 -9.68
N SER A 3 -42.29 0.56 -10.07
CA SER A 3 -41.18 0.47 -9.11
C SER A 3 -39.88 0.99 -9.76
N ALA A 4 -39.94 2.24 -10.20
CA ALA A 4 -38.79 3.06 -10.53
C ALA A 4 -38.62 4.07 -9.39
N SER A 5 -38.01 3.66 -8.28
CA SER A 5 -37.66 4.57 -7.18
C SER A 5 -36.75 3.89 -6.17
N GLN A 6 -35.44 3.89 -6.45
CA GLN A 6 -34.44 4.22 -5.44
C GLN A 6 -33.07 4.41 -6.13
N ARG A 7 -32.85 5.58 -6.72
CA ARG A 7 -31.50 6.13 -6.79
C ARG A 7 -31.43 7.22 -5.73
N PRO A 8 -30.70 7.05 -4.61
CA PRO A 8 -30.39 8.19 -3.77
C PRO A 8 -29.42 9.10 -4.54
N ALA A 9 -29.67 10.40 -4.47
CA ALA A 9 -28.90 11.45 -5.11
C ALA A 9 -27.43 11.38 -4.66
N HIS A 10 -26.58 10.82 -5.49
CA HIS A 10 -25.13 11.02 -5.43
C HIS A 10 -24.72 12.09 -6.46
N GLU A 11 -25.57 13.09 -6.70
CA GLU A 11 -25.47 13.94 -7.89
C GLU A 11 -25.25 15.45 -7.60
N ASP A 12 -25.01 15.88 -6.36
CA ASP A 12 -24.61 17.28 -6.12
C ASP A 12 -23.68 17.42 -4.91
N ALA A 13 -22.59 16.66 -4.92
CA ALA A 13 -21.42 17.01 -4.11
C ALA A 13 -20.50 17.85 -5.01
N PRO A 14 -20.11 19.08 -4.62
CA PRO A 14 -19.09 19.81 -5.36
C PRO A 14 -17.83 18.92 -5.44
N PRO A 15 -17.09 18.92 -6.56
CA PRO A 15 -15.83 18.20 -6.59
C PRO A 15 -14.98 18.73 -5.43
N ALA A 16 -14.49 17.81 -4.58
CA ALA A 16 -13.44 18.15 -3.65
C ALA A 16 -12.34 18.89 -4.45
N PRO A 17 -11.78 20.01 -3.93
CA PRO A 17 -10.63 20.60 -4.59
C PRO A 17 -9.60 19.48 -4.77
N SER A 18 -9.02 19.39 -5.96
CA SER A 18 -7.88 18.52 -6.19
C SER A 18 -6.85 18.87 -5.13
N GLU A 19 -6.74 18.00 -4.13
CA GLU A 19 -5.65 18.01 -3.16
C GLU A 19 -4.43 17.53 -3.96
N GLU A 20 -3.95 18.38 -4.86
CA GLU A 20 -2.56 18.45 -5.29
C GLU A 20 -1.76 18.77 -4.03
N GLY A 21 -1.69 17.79 -3.15
CA GLY A 21 -0.64 17.64 -2.18
C GLY A 21 0.61 17.47 -3.00
N THR A 22 1.26 18.60 -3.28
CA THR A 22 2.66 18.62 -3.63
C THR A 22 3.35 17.69 -2.66
N ARG A 23 3.72 16.49 -3.12
CA ARG A 23 4.68 15.67 -2.40
C ARG A 23 5.96 16.46 -2.55
N ALA A 24 6.15 17.38 -1.61
CA ALA A 24 7.41 18.06 -1.40
C ALA A 24 8.48 16.98 -1.50
N ALA A 25 9.35 17.14 -2.49
CA ALA A 25 10.48 16.27 -2.69
C ALA A 25 11.17 16.14 -1.34
N SER A 26 11.08 14.95 -0.76
CA SER A 26 11.84 14.61 0.43
C SER A 26 13.28 14.72 -0.01
N GLY A 27 13.92 15.83 0.36
CA GLY A 27 15.33 16.05 0.14
C GLY A 27 16.08 14.91 0.80
N GLU A 28 16.54 13.98 -0.03
CA GLU A 28 17.90 13.48 -0.08
C GLU A 28 18.68 13.67 1.23
N GLU A 29 18.48 12.75 2.16
CA GLU A 29 19.52 12.39 3.11
C GLU A 29 20.03 11.05 2.62
N THR A 30 20.98 11.05 1.68
CA THR A 30 21.69 9.84 1.26
C THR A 30 22.73 9.56 2.36
N PRO A 31 22.50 8.63 3.31
CA PRO A 31 23.64 8.04 3.99
C PRO A 31 24.52 7.45 2.89
N ALA A 32 25.83 7.70 2.93
CA ALA A 32 26.75 7.14 1.97
C ALA A 32 26.48 5.63 1.87
N ALA A 33 25.83 5.21 0.79
CA ALA A 33 25.43 3.84 0.55
C ALA A 33 26.73 3.04 0.44
N SER A 34 27.16 2.45 1.56
CA SER A 34 27.71 1.10 1.48
C SER A 34 26.77 0.32 0.56
N PRO A 35 27.24 -0.55 -0.34
CA PRO A 35 26.35 -1.29 -1.23
C PRO A 35 25.31 -1.98 -0.37
N GLU A 36 24.16 -1.32 -0.23
CA GLU A 36 23.10 -1.71 0.66
C GLU A 36 22.55 -2.93 -0.05
N GLU A 37 22.81 -4.09 0.56
CA GLU A 37 22.37 -5.36 0.02
C GLU A 37 20.92 -5.18 -0.44
N PRO A 38 20.61 -5.54 -1.69
CA PRO A 38 19.30 -5.23 -2.24
C PRO A 38 18.23 -5.83 -1.34
N PHE A 39 17.18 -5.04 -1.11
CA PHE A 39 16.03 -5.51 -0.36
C PHE A 39 15.37 -6.69 -1.07
N ALA A 40 14.95 -7.68 -0.29
CA ALA A 40 14.22 -8.82 -0.83
C ALA A 40 12.91 -8.34 -1.49
N GLU A 41 12.48 -8.99 -2.57
CA GLU A 41 11.18 -8.73 -3.21
C GLU A 41 10.06 -9.51 -2.53
N CYS A 42 8.94 -8.84 -2.26
CA CYS A 42 7.74 -9.50 -1.76
C CYS A 42 7.16 -10.47 -2.81
N VAL A 43 6.92 -11.72 -2.43
CA VAL A 43 6.44 -12.76 -3.36
C VAL A 43 5.01 -12.51 -3.86
N LEU A 44 4.21 -11.69 -3.17
CA LEU A 44 2.82 -11.40 -3.52
C LEU A 44 2.68 -10.17 -4.42
N CYS A 45 3.37 -9.08 -4.11
CA CYS A 45 3.20 -7.79 -4.79
C CYS A 45 4.43 -7.31 -5.57
N ARG A 46 5.58 -8.00 -5.45
CA ARG A 46 6.87 -7.65 -6.08
C ARG A 46 7.42 -6.27 -5.70
N ALA A 47 6.91 -5.68 -4.62
CA ALA A 47 7.52 -4.49 -4.03
C ALA A 47 8.76 -4.90 -3.20
N PRO A 48 9.79 -4.04 -3.10
CA PRO A 48 10.89 -4.25 -2.18
C PRO A 48 10.38 -4.27 -0.73
N THR A 49 10.94 -5.16 0.08
CA THR A 49 10.67 -5.25 1.52
C THR A 49 11.57 -4.27 2.29
N GLU A 50 11.40 -4.19 3.62
CA GLU A 50 12.34 -3.47 4.49
C GLU A 50 13.58 -4.31 4.88
N TYR A 51 13.61 -5.58 4.45
CA TYR A 51 14.64 -6.55 4.85
C TYR A 51 15.61 -6.82 3.68
N PRO A 52 16.93 -6.81 3.92
CA PRO A 52 17.92 -7.21 2.93
C PRO A 52 17.71 -8.67 2.49
N GLU A 53 18.09 -9.01 1.25
CA GLU A 53 18.06 -10.39 0.74
C GLU A 53 18.83 -11.41 1.61
N SER A 54 19.81 -10.93 2.37
CA SER A 54 20.60 -11.72 3.32
C SER A 54 19.85 -12.07 4.61
N THR A 55 18.65 -11.53 4.84
CA THR A 55 17.81 -11.86 6.01
C THR A 55 16.95 -13.09 5.71
N PRO A 56 17.29 -14.27 6.26
CA PRO A 56 16.56 -15.49 5.97
C PRO A 56 15.17 -15.49 6.63
N GLY A 57 14.17 -16.02 5.93
CA GLY A 57 12.87 -16.36 6.50
C GLY A 57 11.79 -15.28 6.42
N ILE A 58 12.08 -14.09 5.88
CA ILE A 58 11.07 -13.04 5.65
C ILE A 58 10.95 -12.79 4.15
N VAL A 59 9.77 -13.12 3.58
CA VAL A 59 9.51 -13.06 2.12
C VAL A 59 8.33 -12.16 1.75
N LEU A 60 7.73 -11.51 2.74
CA LEU A 60 6.58 -10.62 2.58
C LEU A 60 6.94 -9.21 3.04
N CYS A 61 6.37 -8.21 2.37
CA CYS A 61 6.43 -6.84 2.87
C CYS A 61 5.44 -6.65 4.02
N PRO A 62 5.65 -5.65 4.91
CA PRO A 62 4.82 -5.45 6.11
C PRO A 62 3.31 -5.34 5.86
N PRO A 63 2.83 -4.69 4.78
CA PRO A 63 1.41 -4.68 4.46
C PRO A 63 0.85 -6.06 4.11
N CYS A 64 1.61 -6.85 3.34
CA CYS A 64 1.19 -8.20 2.95
C CYS A 64 1.16 -9.15 4.15
N GLU A 65 2.15 -9.06 5.05
CA GLU A 65 2.18 -9.85 6.29
C GLU A 65 0.93 -9.60 7.15
N TRP A 66 0.56 -8.34 7.35
CA TRP A 66 -0.66 -7.99 8.10
C TRP A 66 -1.95 -8.45 7.40
N LEU A 67 -1.99 -8.40 6.06
CA LEU A 67 -3.14 -8.89 5.30
C LEU A 67 -3.28 -10.42 5.41
N GLU A 68 -2.18 -11.18 5.36
CA GLU A 68 -2.24 -12.63 5.55
C GLU A 68 -2.70 -13.00 6.95
N ALA A 69 -2.16 -12.34 7.98
CA ALA A 69 -2.57 -12.55 9.37
C ALA A 69 -4.09 -12.31 9.57
N GLN A 70 -4.64 -11.25 8.98
CA GLN A 70 -6.09 -11.00 9.03
C GLN A 70 -6.91 -12.05 8.29
N ARG A 71 -6.44 -12.51 7.12
CA ARG A 71 -7.16 -13.55 6.37
C ARG A 71 -7.27 -14.82 7.19
N THR A 72 -6.19 -15.24 7.84
CA THR A 72 -6.19 -16.39 8.74
C THR A 72 -7.09 -16.16 9.96
N ALA A 73 -7.10 -14.95 10.53
CA ALA A 73 -7.97 -14.62 11.66
C ALA A 73 -9.47 -14.65 11.31
N CYS A 74 -9.84 -14.31 10.07
CA CYS A 74 -11.22 -14.23 9.60
C CYS A 74 -11.72 -15.49 8.85
N SER A 75 -10.88 -16.50 8.63
CA SER A 75 -11.24 -17.74 7.92
C SER A 75 -11.69 -18.88 8.85
N GLY A 76 -12.17 -18.54 10.05
CA GLY A 76 -12.67 -19.48 11.06
C GLY A 76 -14.03 -20.06 10.74
#